data_AF-A0A2V6GRB2-F1
#
_entry.id   AF-A0A2V6GRB2-F1
#
_cell.length_a   1.000
_cell.length_b   1.000
_cell.length_c   1.000
_cell.angle_alpha   90.00
_cell.angle_beta   90.00
_cell.angle_gamma   90.00
#
_symmetry.space_group_name_H-M   'P 1'
#
loop_
_entity.id
_entity.type
_entity.pdbx_description
1 polymer ?
#
loop_
_entity_poly.entity_id
_entity_poly.type
_entity_poly.pdbx_seq_one_letter_code
_entity_poly.pdbx_strand_id
1 'polypeptide(L)' 'MRRRPNPDSEANIRRIDTKARAKKQTHGFQVHFLRGHEVVTRMFSDSLHGGKKGARRAARKFKRTMMRRLPRRRLAGFR' A
#
# COMPACT_ATOMS: atom_id res chain seq x y z
N MET A 1 -2.72 -19.35 -8.59
CA MET A 1 -3.01 -18.05 -7.95
C MET A 1 -2.03 -17.82 -6.80
N ARG A 2 -1.18 -16.78 -6.86
CA ARG A 2 -0.23 -16.46 -5.78
C ARG A 2 -1.03 -16.04 -4.53
N ARG A 3 -1.17 -16.94 -3.55
CA ARG A 3 -1.89 -16.69 -2.29
C ARG A 3 -1.29 -15.43 -1.65
N ARG A 4 -2.09 -14.37 -1.50
CA ARG A 4 -1.65 -13.19 -0.75
C ARG A 4 -1.51 -13.62 0.71
N PRO A 5 -0.41 -13.31 1.41
CA PRO A 5 -0.18 -13.78 2.78
C PRO A 5 -1.17 -13.23 3.80
N ASN A 6 -1.98 -12.23 3.44
CA ASN A 6 -3.05 -11.70 4.28
C ASN A 6 -4.29 -11.41 3.40
N PRO A 7 -5.49 -11.90 3.78
CA PRO A 7 -6.72 -11.73 3.01
C PRO A 7 -7.14 -10.26 2.86
N ASP A 8 -6.74 -9.38 3.78
CA ASP A 8 -7.00 -7.94 3.72
C ASP A 8 -6.03 -7.17 2.81
N SER A 9 -5.01 -7.84 2.26
CA SER A 9 -4.06 -7.20 1.35
C SER A 9 -4.63 -7.08 -0.06
N GLU A 10 -4.50 -5.90 -0.64
CA GLU A 10 -4.88 -5.60 -2.01
C GLU A 10 -3.64 -5.44 -2.90
N ALA A 11 -3.83 -5.39 -4.23
CA ALA A 11 -2.71 -5.11 -5.13
C ALA A 11 -2.07 -3.76 -4.79
N ASN A 12 -0.76 -3.75 -4.52
CA ASN A 12 0.03 -2.59 -4.09
C ASN A 12 -0.33 -2.03 -2.70
N ILE A 13 -1.15 -2.75 -1.91
CA ILE A 13 -1.52 -2.36 -0.54
C ILE A 13 -1.38 -3.59 0.35
N ARG A 14 -0.33 -3.63 1.16
CA ARG A 14 -0.04 -4.72 2.08
C ARG A 14 -0.58 -4.39 3.46
N ARG A 15 -1.37 -5.30 4.04
CA ARG A 15 -1.75 -5.23 5.46
C ARG A 15 -0.54 -5.61 6.31
N ILE A 16 -0.24 -4.78 7.30
CA ILE A 16 0.73 -5.05 8.36
C ILE A 16 -0.06 -5.19 9.65
N ASP A 17 -0.16 -6.42 10.11
CA ASP A 17 -0.61 -6.76 11.44
C ASP A 17 0.62 -7.19 12.23
N THR A 18 0.76 -6.68 13.45
CA THR A 18 1.83 -7.10 14.33
C THR A 18 1.61 -8.53 14.82
N LYS A 19 2.70 -9.28 14.94
CA LYS A 19 2.67 -10.62 15.53
C LYS A 19 2.43 -10.49 17.04
N ALA A 20 1.78 -11.48 17.64
CA ALA A 20 1.46 -11.50 19.08
C ALA A 20 2.68 -11.29 20.00
N ARG A 21 3.90 -11.61 19.53
CA ARG A 21 5.15 -11.45 20.29
C ARG A 21 5.79 -10.06 20.18
N ALA A 22 5.21 -9.11 19.43
CA ALA A 22 5.82 -7.81 19.20
C ALA A 22 5.60 -6.85 20.39
N LYS A 23 6.69 -6.23 20.87
CA LYS A 23 6.68 -5.25 21.98
C LYS A 23 5.87 -3.98 21.66
N LYS A 24 5.79 -3.59 20.39
CA LYS A 24 4.92 -2.50 19.90
C LYS A 24 3.99 -3.07 18.85
N GLN A 25 2.71 -2.84 19.02
CA GLN A 25 1.69 -3.27 18.08
C GLN A 25 1.49 -2.20 16.99
N THR A 26 1.87 -2.52 15.76
CA THR A 26 1.73 -1.65 14.59
C THR A 26 0.71 -2.28 13.68
N HIS A 27 -0.47 -1.66 13.63
CA HIS A 27 -1.57 -2.08 12.78
C HIS A 27 -1.74 -1.06 11.66
N GLY A 28 -1.74 -1.49 10.41
CA GLY A 28 -1.93 -0.57 9.30
C GLY A 28 -1.79 -1.18 7.91
N PHE A 29 -1.78 -0.30 6.92
CA PHE A 29 -1.60 -0.66 5.51
C PHE A 29 -0.40 0.07 4.93
N GLN A 30 0.48 -0.67 4.27
CA GLN A 30 1.57 -0.13 3.47
C GLN A 30 1.16 -0.09 2.00
N VAL A 31 1.11 1.10 1.42
CA VAL A 31 1.04 1.26 -0.03
C VAL A 31 2.46 1.22 -0.56
N HIS A 32 2.73 0.30 -1.48
CA HIS A 32 4.03 0.18 -2.13
C HIS A 32 3.86 -0.21 -3.59
N PHE A 33 4.38 0.60 -4.51
CA PHE A 33 4.46 0.28 -5.93
C PHE A 33 5.49 1.13 -6.66
N LEU A 34 5.99 0.59 -7.77
CA LEU A 34 6.78 1.31 -8.75
C LEU A 34 5.86 1.88 -9.85
N ARG A 35 6.06 3.15 -10.23
CA ARG A 35 5.37 3.78 -11.35
C ARG A 35 6.32 4.69 -12.10
N GLY A 36 6.57 4.40 -13.38
CA GLY A 36 7.63 5.09 -14.10
C GLY A 36 8.99 4.70 -13.52
N HIS A 37 9.73 5.69 -13.06
CA HIS A 37 10.99 5.54 -12.33
C HIS A 37 10.83 5.82 -10.82
N GLU A 38 9.63 6.15 -10.36
CA GLU A 38 9.38 6.50 -8.96
C GLU A 38 8.85 5.32 -8.15
N VAL A 39 9.48 5.10 -7.00
CA VAL A 39 9.02 4.15 -5.99
C VAL A 39 8.15 4.90 -4.99
N VAL A 40 6.86 4.58 -4.98
CA VAL A 40 5.92 5.16 -4.02
C VAL A 40 5.77 4.21 -2.85
N THR A 41 6.16 4.68 -1.66
CA THR A 41 5.95 3.96 -0.40
C THR A 41 5.32 4.86 0.64
N ARG A 42 4.19 4.43 1.24
CA ARG A 42 3.55 5.17 2.34
C ARG A 42 2.82 4.24 3.30
N MET A 43 2.91 4.54 4.59
CA MET A 43 2.23 3.81 5.66
C MET A 43 0.93 4.51 6.09
N PHE A 44 -0.09 3.72 6.39
CA PHE A 44 -1.37 4.15 6.91
C PHE A 44 -1.72 3.37 8.18
N SER A 45 -1.41 3.93 9.34
CA SER A 45 -1.70 3.31 10.63
C SER A 45 -3.19 3.34 10.95
N ASP A 46 -3.69 2.26 11.53
CA ASP A 46 -5.09 2.13 11.96
C ASP A 46 -5.46 3.17 13.01
N SER A 47 -4.60 3.40 14.01
CA SER A 47 -4.84 4.38 15.08
C SER A 47 -5.04 5.81 14.55
N LEU A 48 -4.26 6.21 13.53
CA LEU A 48 -4.32 7.55 12.96
C LEU A 48 -5.47 7.76 11.96
N HIS A 49 -6.05 6.67 11.44
CA HIS A 49 -7.03 6.74 10.35
C HIS A 49 -8.39 6.15 10.74
N GLY A 50 -8.75 6.13 12.03
CA GLY A 50 -10.06 5.65 12.49
C GLY A 50 -10.25 4.14 12.33
N GLY A 51 -9.20 3.37 12.61
CA GLY A 51 -9.18 1.92 12.56
C GLY A 51 -8.95 1.34 11.17
N LYS A 52 -9.02 0.00 11.08
CA LYS A 52 -8.74 -0.79 9.86
C LYS A 52 -9.52 -0.32 8.63
N LYS A 53 -10.81 -0.03 8.77
CA LYS A 53 -11.66 0.42 7.64
C LYS A 53 -11.19 1.78 7.11
N GLY A 54 -10.90 2.74 7.99
CA GLY A 54 -10.48 4.07 7.59
C GLY A 54 -9.04 4.11 7.05
N ALA A 55 -8.11 3.37 7.65
CA ALA A 55 -6.74 3.21 7.13
C ALA A 55 -6.74 2.59 5.72
N ARG A 56 -7.56 1.55 5.49
CA ARG A 56 -7.74 0.96 4.16
C ARG A 56 -8.32 1.95 3.15
N ARG A 57 -9.31 2.77 3.55
CA ARG A 57 -9.88 3.81 2.69
C ARG A 57 -8.83 4.86 2.33
N ALA A 58 -8.03 5.30 3.30
CA ALA A 58 -6.95 6.27 3.09
C ALA A 58 -5.88 5.72 2.14
N ALA A 59 -5.43 4.48 2.35
CA ALA A 59 -4.48 3.79 1.48
C ALA A 59 -4.99 3.68 0.04
N ARG A 60 -6.26 3.28 -0.16
CA ARG A 60 -6.89 3.23 -1.49
C ARG A 60 -6.97 4.60 -2.15
N LYS A 61 -7.39 5.62 -1.41
CA LYS A 61 -7.45 7.01 -1.91
C LYS A 61 -6.05 7.47 -2.35
N PHE A 62 -5.03 7.25 -1.53
CA PHE A 62 -3.66 7.63 -1.83
C PHE A 62 -3.12 6.91 -3.07
N LYS A 63 -3.26 5.59 -3.14
CA LYS A 63 -2.88 4.80 -4.33
C LYS A 63 -3.54 5.36 -5.59
N ARG A 64 -4.85 5.60 -5.56
CA ARG A 64 -5.60 6.14 -6.71
C ARG A 64 -5.08 7.52 -7.13
N THR A 65 -4.80 8.40 -6.17
CA THR A 65 -4.24 9.73 -6.46
C THR A 65 -2.86 9.64 -7.08
N MET A 66 -1.96 8.84 -6.51
CA MET A 66 -0.59 8.69 -7.02
C MET A 66 -0.57 8.03 -8.41
N MET A 67 -1.44 7.04 -8.65
CA MET A 67 -1.56 6.40 -9.96
C MET A 67 -2.03 7.35 -11.07
N ARG A 68 -2.82 8.38 -10.72
CA ARG A 68 -3.26 9.45 -11.63
C ARG A 68 -2.19 10.52 -11.84
N ARG A 69 -1.46 10.88 -10.78
CA ARG A 69 -0.43 11.93 -10.82
C ARG A 69 0.85 11.48 -11.52
N LEU A 70 1.28 10.25 -11.27
CA LEU A 70 2.56 9.78 -11.76
C LEU A 70 2.45 9.25 -13.19
N PRO A 71 3.35 9.69 -14.10
CA PRO A 71 3.34 9.24 -15.47
C PRO A 71 3.48 7.72 -15.52
N ARG A 72 2.73 7.09 -16.44
CA ARG A 72 3.00 5.70 -16.78
C ARG A 72 4.42 5.65 -17.33
N ARG A 73 5.17 4.61 -16.98
CA ARG A 73 6.42 4.29 -17.67
C ARG A 73 6.08 4.24 -19.16
N ARG A 74 6.54 5.22 -19.94
CA ARG A 74 6.63 5.04 -21.39
C ARG A 74 7.74 4.00 -21.52
N LEU A 75 7.36 2.78 -21.88
CA LEU A 75 8.31 1.85 -22.48
C LEU A 75 8.69 2.50 -23.81
N ALA A 76 9.65 3.43 -23.78
CA ALA A 76 10.28 3.89 -24.99
C ALA A 76 10.86 2.63 -25.65
N GLY A 77 10.46 2.39 -26.89
CA GLY A 77 10.78 1.18 -27.62
C GLY A 77 12.24 0.82 -27.48
N PHE A 78 12.51 -0.44 -27.18
CA PHE A 78 13.79 -1.03 -27.52
C PHE A 78 13.96 -0.83 -29.03
N ARG A 79 14.96 -0.04 -29.41
CA ARG A 79 15.47 0.07 -30.77
C ARG A 79 16.52 -1.00 -30.96
#